data_AF-A0A7L2PQQ5-F1
#
_entry.id   AF-A0A7L2PQQ5-F1
#
_cell.length_a   1.000
_cell.length_b   1.000
_cell.length_c   1.000
_cell.angle_alpha   90.00
_cell.angle_beta   90.00
_cell.angle_gamma   90.00
#
_symmetry.space_group_name_H-M   'P 1'
#
loop_
_entity.id
_entity.type
_entity.pdbx_description
1 polymer ?
#
loop_
_entity_poly.entity_id
_entity_poly.type
_entity_poly.pdbx_seq_one_letter_code
_entity_poly.pdbx_strand_id
1 'polypeptide(L)' 'CGGPSRLCKHMFFTRWAKLHGKLSTRVPSHGEMPSVYSEAKLVAQTYQSVKQQLFKAFQKAGLGTWVKKPPEQDQFLLTV' A
#
# COMPACT_ATOMS: atom_id res chain seq x y z
N CYS A 1 -10.41 21.39 16.48
CA CYS A 1 -10.34 20.87 15.09
C CYS A 1 -9.26 19.79 15.01
N GLY A 2 -9.62 18.52 14.76
CA GLY A 2 -8.68 17.38 14.74
C GLY A 2 -9.05 16.31 13.69
N GLY A 3 -9.76 16.72 12.64
CA GLY A 3 -10.21 15.81 11.59
C GLY A 3 -9.06 15.30 10.72
N PRO A 4 -9.21 14.12 10.09
CA PRO A 4 -8.17 13.52 9.27
C PRO A 4 -7.88 14.35 8.01
N SER A 5 -6.59 14.48 7.68
CA SER A 5 -6.15 15.17 6.46
C SER A 5 -6.60 14.45 5.19
N ARG A 6 -6.87 15.22 4.13
CA ARG A 6 -7.15 14.67 2.78
C ARG A 6 -5.97 13.91 2.16
N LEU A 7 -4.77 14.05 2.72
CA LEU A 7 -3.54 13.39 2.29
C LEU A 7 -3.13 12.22 3.19
N CYS A 8 -3.96 11.85 4.18
CA CYS A 8 -3.66 10.71 5.04
C CYS A 8 -3.83 9.38 4.28
N LYS A 9 -3.22 8.31 4.83
CA LYS A 9 -3.30 6.96 4.25
C LYS A 9 -4.74 6.48 4.05
N HIS A 10 -5.62 6.74 5.04
CA HIS A 10 -7.04 6.37 4.96
C HIS A 10 -7.72 7.01 3.75
N MET A 11 -7.57 8.33 3.56
CA MET A 11 -8.21 9.02 2.43
C MET A 11 -7.71 8.51 1.08
N PHE A 12 -6.41 8.22 0.95
CA PHE A 12 -5.89 7.61 -0.27
C PHE A 12 -6.38 6.18 -0.48
N PHE A 13 -6.48 5.38 0.58
CA PHE A 13 -6.98 4.01 0.49
C PHE A 13 -8.46 3.97 0.05
N THR A 14 -9.30 4.84 0.63
CA THR A 14 -10.70 5.01 0.22
C THR A 14 -10.83 5.38 -1.26
N ARG A 15 -9.99 6.31 -1.76
CA ARG A 15 -10.00 6.70 -3.17
C ARG A 15 -9.54 5.57 -4.08
N TRP A 16 -8.49 4.86 -3.68
CA TRP A 16 -7.98 3.70 -4.41
C TRP A 16 -9.03 2.59 -4.51
N ALA A 17 -9.71 2.24 -3.41
CA ALA A 17 -10.75 1.21 -3.41
C ALA A 17 -11.92 1.56 -4.34
N LYS A 18 -12.36 2.84 -4.34
CA LYS A 18 -13.39 3.33 -5.27
C LYS A 18 -12.97 3.20 -6.73
N LEU A 19 -11.70 3.47 -7.05
CA LEU A 19 -11.16 3.29 -8.40
C LEU A 19 -11.08 1.80 -8.77
N HIS A 20 -10.57 0.96 -7.87
CA HIS A 20 -10.46 -0.49 -8.06
C HIS A 20 -11.83 -1.11 -8.37
N GLY A 21 -12.86 -0.79 -7.60
CA GLY A 21 -14.23 -1.27 -7.86
C GLY A 21 -14.75 -0.90 -9.25
N LYS A 22 -14.50 0.33 -9.72
CA LYS A 22 -14.90 0.78 -11.07
C LYS A 22 -14.13 0.06 -12.20
N LEU A 23 -12.90 -0.36 -11.93
CA LEU A 23 -12.09 -1.07 -12.91
C LEU A 23 -12.43 -2.56 -12.96
N SER A 24 -12.69 -3.19 -11.81
CA SER A 24 -13.14 -4.59 -11.74
C SER A 24 -14.47 -4.83 -12.49
N THR A 25 -15.32 -3.81 -12.62
CA THR A 25 -16.53 -3.92 -13.46
C THR A 25 -16.24 -3.92 -14.97
N ARG A 26 -15.05 -3.50 -15.39
CA ARG A 26 -14.67 -3.34 -16.81
C ARG A 26 -13.68 -4.39 -17.30
N VAL A 27 -12.87 -4.93 -16.39
CA VAL A 27 -11.87 -5.96 -16.67
C VAL A 27 -12.02 -7.04 -15.61
N PRO A 28 -12.09 -8.34 -15.97
CA PRO A 28 -12.09 -9.42 -15.00
C PRO A 28 -10.83 -9.31 -14.14
N SER A 29 -11.00 -8.89 -12.89
CA SER A 29 -9.92 -8.85 -11.91
C SER A 29 -9.85 -10.21 -11.21
N HIS A 30 -8.66 -10.81 -11.17
CA HIS A 30 -8.44 -12.16 -10.66
C HIS A 30 -8.38 -12.26 -9.12
N GLY A 31 -8.95 -11.32 -8.37
CA GLY A 31 -8.88 -11.36 -6.91
C GLY A 31 -9.93 -10.52 -6.20
N GLU A 32 -10.28 -10.97 -5.00
CA GLU A 32 -11.11 -10.21 -4.07
C GLU A 32 -10.43 -8.90 -3.68
N MET A 33 -11.23 -7.85 -3.43
CA MET A 33 -10.71 -6.56 -3.01
C MET A 33 -10.15 -6.65 -1.58
N PRO A 34 -8.86 -6.34 -1.34
CA PRO A 34 -8.29 -6.39 -0.01
C PRO A 34 -8.94 -5.35 0.90
N SER A 35 -9.36 -5.78 2.10
CA SER A 35 -9.99 -4.93 3.10
C SER A 35 -8.97 -4.24 4.01
N VAL A 36 -7.76 -4.79 4.14
CA VAL A 36 -6.66 -4.24 4.95
C VAL A 36 -5.66 -3.48 4.07
N TYR A 37 -5.23 -2.30 4.51
CA TYR A 37 -4.33 -1.44 3.73
C TYR A 37 -2.96 -2.07 3.43
N SER A 38 -2.38 -2.78 4.39
CA SER A 38 -1.12 -3.51 4.19
C SER A 38 -1.25 -4.61 3.13
N GLU A 39 -2.33 -5.39 3.15
CA GLU A 39 -2.62 -6.44 2.17
C GLU A 39 -2.79 -5.86 0.77
N ALA A 40 -3.54 -4.76 0.63
CA ALA A 40 -3.69 -4.05 -0.64
C ALA A 40 -2.34 -3.65 -1.25
N LYS A 41 -1.37 -3.25 -0.42
CA LYS A 41 -0.01 -2.92 -0.86
C LYS A 41 0.81 -4.16 -1.23
N LEU A 42 0.57 -5.30 -0.60
CA LEU A 42 1.29 -6.55 -0.86
C LEU A 42 0.91 -7.16 -2.22
N VAL A 43 -0.33 -6.94 -2.69
CA VAL A 43 -0.79 -7.39 -4.02
C VAL A 43 0.06 -6.80 -5.16
N ALA A 44 0.68 -5.63 -4.97
CA ALA A 44 1.59 -5.02 -5.94
C ALA A 44 2.99 -5.69 -5.93
N GLN A 45 3.06 -6.96 -6.33
CA GLN A 45 4.26 -7.81 -6.23
C GLN A 45 5.50 -7.20 -6.90
N THR A 46 5.37 -6.67 -8.12
CA THR A 46 6.48 -6.03 -8.85
C THR A 46 7.04 -4.86 -8.07
N TYR A 47 6.17 -4.01 -7.52
CA TYR A 47 6.59 -2.87 -6.70
C TYR A 47 7.32 -3.33 -5.44
N GLN A 48 6.79 -4.34 -4.73
CA GLN A 48 7.44 -4.87 -3.53
C GLN A 48 8.81 -5.48 -3.85
N SER A 49 8.94 -6.21 -4.97
CA SER A 49 10.22 -6.78 -5.41
C SER A 49 11.27 -5.70 -5.66
N VAL A 50 10.94 -4.68 -6.46
CA VAL A 50 11.86 -3.56 -6.76
C VAL A 50 12.20 -2.78 -5.49
N LYS A 51 11.24 -2.56 -4.59
CA LYS A 51 11.47 -1.90 -3.30
C LYS A 51 12.48 -2.67 -2.44
N GLN A 52 12.43 -4.01 -2.43
CA GLN A 52 13.44 -4.82 -1.72
C GLN A 52 14.81 -4.76 -2.39
N GLN A 53 14.87 -4.71 -3.72
CA GLN A 53 16.13 -4.51 -4.44
C GLN A 53 16.77 -3.17 -4.09
N LEU A 54 15.98 -2.11 -4.00
CA LEU A 54 16.44 -0.78 -3.55
C LEU A 54 17.09 -0.85 -2.16
N PHE A 55 16.45 -1.50 -1.19
CA PHE A 55 17.00 -1.64 0.16
C PHE A 55 18.31 -2.43 0.17
N LYS A 56 18.37 -3.51 -0.61
CA LYS A 56 19.59 -4.30 -0.79
C LYS A 56 20.71 -3.47 -1.46
N ALA A 57 20.37 -2.60 -2.41
CA ALA A 57 21.35 -1.75 -3.08
C ALA A 57 22.01 -0.77 -2.10
N PHE A 58 21.24 -0.11 -1.22
CA PHE A 58 21.81 0.74 -0.16
C PHE A 58 22.77 -0.04 0.74
N GLN A 59 22.37 -1.23 1.18
CA GLN A 59 23.22 -2.07 2.04
C GLN A 59 24.50 -2.50 1.32
N LYS A 60 24.40 -2.97 0.08
CA LYS A 60 25.55 -3.40 -0.73
C LYS A 60 26.54 -2.27 -1.02
N ALA A 61 26.04 -1.04 -1.16
CA ALA A 61 26.88 0.14 -1.37
C ALA A 61 27.50 0.71 -0.07
N GLY A 62 27.27 0.07 1.09
CA GLY A 62 27.76 0.58 2.38
C GLY A 62 27.02 1.83 2.88
N LEU A 63 25.82 2.11 2.34
CA LEU A 63 25.04 3.31 2.66
C LEU A 63 24.03 3.08 3.81
N GLY A 64 24.14 1.95 4.51
CA GLY A 64 23.28 1.57 5.62
C GLY A 64 22.01 0.82 5.23
N THR A 65 21.14 0.60 6.21
CA THR A 65 19.89 -0.17 6.07
C THR A 65 18.68 0.74 6.10
N TRP A 66 17.70 0.49 5.21
CA TRP A 66 16.47 1.25 5.18
C TRP A 66 15.59 0.98 6.42
N VAL A 67 15.31 2.03 7.20
CA VAL A 67 14.42 1.96 8.36
C VAL A 67 12.96 2.05 7.91
N LYS A 68 12.16 1.04 8.26
CA LYS A 68 10.73 0.99 7.97
C LYS A 68 9.95 1.42 9.20
N LYS A 69 8.74 1.92 8.97
CA LYS A 69 7.76 2.08 10.05
C LYS A 69 7.28 0.71 10.54
N PRO A 70 6.83 0.61 11.80
CA PRO A 70 6.21 -0.60 12.31
C PRO A 70 5.00 -1.02 11.46
N PRO A 71 4.77 -2.33 11.25
CA PRO A 71 3.70 -2.83 10.39
C PRO A 71 2.31 -2.40 10.86
N GLU A 72 2.12 -2.17 12.15
CA GLU A 72 0.87 -1.76 12.79
C GLU A 72 0.35 -0.44 12.21
N GLN A 73 1.24 0.43 11.71
CA GLN A 73 0.86 1.71 11.09
C GLN A 73 0.12 1.55 9.74
N ASP A 74 0.17 0.36 9.13
CA ASP A 74 -0.52 0.00 7.88
C ASP A 74 -1.60 -1.09 8.10
N GLN A 75 -1.78 -1.61 9.32
CA GLN A 75 -2.78 -2.62 9.67
C GLN A 75 -4.12 -1.98 10.07
N PHE A 76 -4.80 -1.37 9.11
CA PHE A 76 -6.14 -0.82 9.31
C PHE A 76 -7.06 -1.22 8.16
N LEU A 77 -8.35 -1.32 8.48
CA LEU A 77 -9.40 -1.67 7.53
C LEU A 77 -9.81 -0.46 6.68
N LEU A 78 -10.30 -0.74 5.48
CA LEU A 78 -10.98 0.24 4.65
C LEU A 78 -12.24 0.73 5.39
N THR A 79 -12.26 1.99 5.79
CA THR A 79 -13.47 2.65 6.28
C THR A 79 -14.29 3.09 5.06
N VAL A 80 -15.51 2.57 4.93
CA VAL A 80 -16.47 2.94 3.89
C VAL A 80 -16.94 4.37 4.08
#